data_AF-A0A2W6A9B2-F1
#
_entry.id   AF-A0A2W6A9B2-F1
#
_cell.length_a   1.000
_cell.length_b   1.000
_cell.length_c   1.000
_cell.angle_alpha   90.00
_cell.angle_beta   90.00
_cell.angle_gamma   90.00
#
_symmetry.space_group_name_H-M   'P 1'
#
loop_
_entity.id
_entity.type
_entity.pdbx_description
1 polymer ?
#
loop_
_entity_poly.entity_id
_entity_poly.type
_entity_poly.pdbx_seq_one_letter_code
_entity_poly.pdbx_strand_id
1 'polypeptide(L)'
;MYEIPYDSSEAGTAAWRAYCAELAELLHKGDRGGAVEAFMRLVGARDEGVQRMRQSPFWPTFEAVAPTLAYDAAALGEGRIPPVDRFRAISVPALVMDGSASLEHMPFMRATADALMHAMPAARHEVLEGQSHEVDTEALAPLLLDFFAGHIASAHAVG
;
A
#
# COMPACT_ATOMS: atom_id res chain seq x y z
N MET A 1 4.55 -0.08 -9.68
CA MET A 1 4.06 0.00 -8.29
C MET A 1 2.61 0.45 -8.36
N TYR A 2 1.68 -0.30 -7.78
CA TYR A 2 0.26 0.06 -7.71
C TYR A 2 -0.10 0.40 -6.27
N GLU A 3 -0.76 1.54 -6.04
CA GLU A 3 -1.29 1.96 -4.73
C GLU A 3 -0.31 1.77 -3.57
N ILE A 4 0.81 2.49 -3.65
CA ILE A 4 1.89 2.38 -2.67
C ILE A 4 1.35 2.79 -1.30
N PRO A 5 1.44 1.92 -0.27
CA PRO A 5 0.66 2.03 0.95
C PRO A 5 1.31 2.98 1.97
N TYR A 6 1.81 4.13 1.53
CA TYR A 6 2.25 5.21 2.42
C TYR A 6 1.12 6.22 2.64
N ASP A 7 1.02 6.78 3.84
CA ASP A 7 0.08 7.84 4.16
C ASP A 7 0.79 8.86 5.05
N SER A 8 1.15 10.00 4.45
CA SER A 8 1.87 11.07 5.13
C SER A 8 0.94 12.06 5.87
N SER A 9 -0.37 11.79 5.91
CA SER A 9 -1.28 12.59 6.71
C SER A 9 -1.01 12.39 8.20
N GLU A 10 -1.28 13.42 9.00
CA GLU A 10 -1.13 13.34 10.46
C GLU A 10 -2.01 12.24 11.05
N ALA A 11 -3.26 12.14 10.56
CA ALA A 11 -4.21 11.11 10.97
C ALA A 11 -3.71 9.70 10.59
N GLY A 12 -3.22 9.51 9.37
CA GLY A 12 -2.66 8.24 8.90
C GLY A 12 -1.44 7.79 9.70
N THR A 13 -0.52 8.73 9.97
CA THR A 13 0.66 8.48 10.81
C THR A 13 0.27 8.10 12.25
N ALA A 14 -0.69 8.80 12.84
CA ALA A 14 -1.16 8.51 14.20
C ALA A 14 -1.83 7.13 14.29
N ALA A 15 -2.73 6.81 13.34
CA ALA A 15 -3.40 5.52 13.25
C ALA A 15 -2.39 4.38 13.04
N TRP A 16 -1.38 4.59 12.19
CA TRP A 16 -0.33 3.61 11.94
C TRP A 16 0.52 3.32 13.18
N ARG A 17 0.93 4.36 13.93
CA ARG A 17 1.70 4.18 15.17
C ARG A 17 0.89 3.43 16.23
N ALA A 18 -0.39 3.76 16.38
CA ALA A 18 -1.29 3.05 17.29
C ALA A 18 -1.40 1.57 16.92
N TYR A 19 -1.61 1.28 15.63
CA TYR A 19 -1.62 -0.09 15.10
C TYR A 19 -0.31 -0.83 15.37
N CYS A 20 0.85 -0.20 15.10
CA CYS A 20 2.15 -0.85 15.31
C CYS A 20 2.39 -1.20 16.79
N ALA A 21 1.98 -0.33 17.72
CA ALA A 21 2.07 -0.59 19.15
C ALA A 21 1.14 -1.75 19.58
N GLU A 22 -0.11 -1.75 19.10
CA GLU A 22 -1.09 -2.81 19.35
C GLU A 22 -0.61 -4.16 18.77
N LEU A 23 -0.12 -4.15 17.53
CA LEU A 23 0.41 -5.32 16.85
C LEU A 23 1.57 -5.95 17.65
N ALA A 24 2.51 -5.13 18.12
CA ALA A 24 3.65 -5.61 18.90
C ALA A 24 3.19 -6.30 20.19
N GLU A 25 2.22 -5.72 20.90
CA GLU A 25 1.64 -6.29 22.12
C GLU A 25 0.91 -7.62 21.87
N LEU A 26 0.10 -7.70 20.80
CA LEU A 26 -0.65 -8.90 20.43
C LEU A 26 0.30 -10.04 20.04
N LEU A 27 1.30 -9.75 19.21
CA LEU A 27 2.30 -10.72 18.81
C LEU A 27 3.16 -11.19 20.00
N HIS A 28 3.51 -10.30 20.92
CA HIS A 28 4.24 -10.65 22.14
C HIS A 28 3.47 -11.65 23.01
N LYS A 29 2.14 -11.48 23.10
CA LYS A 29 1.23 -12.39 23.83
C LYS A 29 0.90 -13.67 23.07
N GLY A 30 1.34 -13.80 21.82
CA GLY A 30 0.99 -14.91 20.93
C GLY A 30 -0.45 -14.85 20.41
N ASP A 31 -1.16 -13.72 20.57
CA ASP A 31 -2.53 -13.53 20.07
C ASP A 31 -2.51 -13.18 18.57
N ARG A 32 -2.33 -14.22 17.76
CA ARG A 32 -2.28 -14.13 16.29
C ARG A 32 -3.61 -13.69 15.70
N GLY A 33 -4.72 -14.16 16.25
CA GLY A 33 -6.06 -13.77 15.81
C GLY A 33 -6.30 -12.28 16.04
N GLY A 34 -5.98 -11.78 17.24
CA GLY A 34 -6.04 -10.35 17.53
C GLY A 34 -5.16 -9.53 16.59
N ALA A 35 -3.94 -9.98 16.27
CA ALA A 35 -3.06 -9.28 15.34
C ALA A 35 -3.67 -9.13 13.93
N VAL A 36 -4.32 -10.18 13.43
CA VAL A 36 -5.04 -10.13 12.13
C VAL A 36 -6.23 -9.18 12.22
N GLU A 37 -7.01 -9.22 13.30
CA GLU A 37 -8.14 -8.28 13.48
C GLU A 37 -7.69 -6.81 13.48
N ALA A 38 -6.62 -6.50 14.22
CA ALA A 38 -6.05 -5.16 14.28
C ALA A 38 -5.64 -4.67 12.88
N PHE A 39 -5.01 -5.55 12.08
CA PHE A 39 -4.66 -5.24 10.69
C PHE A 39 -5.89 -5.01 9.82
N MET A 40 -6.90 -5.88 9.90
CA MET A 40 -8.14 -5.72 9.14
C MET A 40 -8.84 -4.39 9.43
N ARG A 41 -8.89 -3.98 10.70
CA ARG A 41 -9.45 -2.67 11.11
C ARG A 41 -8.63 -1.51 10.55
N LEU A 42 -7.31 -1.60 10.59
CA LEU A 42 -6.42 -0.59 10.01
C LEU A 42 -6.71 -0.36 8.51
N VAL A 43 -6.92 -1.45 7.75
CA VAL A 43 -7.21 -1.36 6.31
C VAL A 43 -8.69 -1.10 6.00
N GLY A 44 -9.49 -0.71 7.00
CA GLY A 44 -10.85 -0.21 6.83
C GLY A 44 -11.96 -1.25 6.97
N ALA A 45 -11.67 -2.48 7.42
CA ALA A 45 -12.72 -3.45 7.70
C ALA A 45 -13.55 -3.01 8.91
N ARG A 46 -14.88 -2.93 8.73
CA ARG A 46 -15.84 -2.74 9.82
C ARG A 46 -15.89 -4.00 10.70
N ASP A 47 -16.31 -3.86 11.97
CA ASP A 47 -16.36 -4.98 12.92
C ASP A 47 -17.16 -6.19 12.40
N GLU A 48 -18.29 -5.97 11.74
CA GLU A 48 -19.08 -7.04 11.11
C GLU A 48 -18.28 -7.81 10.03
N GLY A 49 -17.40 -7.12 9.31
CA GLY A 49 -16.50 -7.71 8.32
C GLY A 49 -15.42 -8.56 8.99
N VAL A 50 -14.82 -8.04 10.06
CA VAL A 50 -13.81 -8.76 10.86
C VAL A 50 -14.41 -10.05 11.44
N GLN A 51 -15.59 -9.97 12.06
CA GLN A 51 -16.25 -11.14 12.65
C GLN A 51 -16.61 -12.20 11.60
N ARG A 52 -17.11 -11.78 10.43
CA ARG A 52 -17.35 -12.72 9.32
C ARG A 52 -16.07 -13.41 8.85
N MET A 53 -14.97 -12.66 8.73
CA MET A 53 -13.68 -13.24 8.33
C MET A 53 -13.15 -14.23 9.37
N ARG A 54 -13.32 -13.92 10.66
CA ARG A 54 -12.92 -14.79 11.78
C ARG A 54 -13.63 -16.14 11.78
N GLN A 55 -14.88 -16.18 11.30
CA GLN A 55 -15.66 -17.40 11.16
C GLN A 55 -15.38 -18.15 9.85
N SER A 56 -14.61 -17.56 8.93
CA SER A 56 -14.30 -18.18 7.65
C SER A 56 -13.33 -19.36 7.82
N PRO A 57 -13.41 -20.39 6.95
CA PRO A 57 -12.46 -21.50 6.98
C PRO A 57 -11.02 -21.08 6.65
N PHE A 58 -10.81 -19.86 6.14
CA PHE A 58 -9.50 -19.31 5.82
C PHE A 58 -8.82 -18.63 7.01
N TRP A 59 -9.54 -18.34 8.10
CA TRP A 59 -8.98 -17.66 9.28
C TRP A 59 -7.69 -18.30 9.82
N PRO A 60 -7.59 -19.64 9.97
CA PRO A 60 -6.35 -20.26 10.44
C PRO A 60 -5.14 -19.99 9.55
N THR A 61 -5.34 -19.76 8.26
CA THR A 61 -4.27 -19.39 7.32
C THR A 61 -3.73 -18.00 7.64
N PHE A 62 -4.61 -17.02 7.91
CA PHE A 62 -4.18 -15.68 8.34
C PHE A 62 -3.48 -15.71 9.69
N GLU A 63 -4.00 -16.47 10.66
CA GLU A 63 -3.34 -16.63 11.96
C GLU A 63 -1.96 -17.27 11.84
N ALA A 64 -1.79 -18.25 10.94
CA ALA A 64 -0.50 -18.91 10.74
C ALA A 64 0.60 -17.94 10.28
N VAL A 65 0.24 -16.92 9.48
CA VAL A 65 1.17 -15.90 8.96
C VAL A 65 1.12 -14.57 9.70
N ALA A 66 0.24 -14.40 10.70
CA ALA A 66 0.10 -13.15 11.46
C ALA A 66 1.43 -12.51 11.93
N PRO A 67 2.48 -13.27 12.35
CA PRO A 67 3.76 -12.66 12.70
C PRO A 67 4.44 -11.87 11.57
N THR A 68 4.12 -12.13 10.29
CA THR A 68 4.70 -11.39 9.15
C THR A 68 4.15 -9.97 9.03
N LEU A 69 3.04 -9.63 9.70
CA LEU A 69 2.56 -8.25 9.78
C LEU A 69 3.60 -7.32 10.39
N ALA A 70 4.46 -7.84 11.29
CA ALA A 70 5.59 -7.07 11.83
C ALA A 70 6.65 -6.76 10.75
N TYR A 71 6.77 -7.60 9.71
CA TYR A 71 7.67 -7.36 8.59
C TYR A 71 7.09 -6.29 7.66
N ASP A 72 5.78 -6.31 7.39
CA ASP A 72 5.09 -5.25 6.66
C ASP A 72 5.25 -3.91 7.40
N ALA A 73 5.05 -3.92 8.72
CA ALA A 73 5.23 -2.74 9.56
C ALA A 73 6.66 -2.19 9.52
N ALA A 74 7.66 -3.06 9.64
CA ALA A 74 9.06 -2.69 9.56
C ALA A 74 9.45 -2.15 8.17
N ALA A 75 8.90 -2.71 7.10
CA ALA A 75 9.18 -2.28 5.73
C ALA A 75 8.64 -0.88 5.43
N LEU A 76 7.46 -0.54 5.96
CA LEU A 76 6.86 0.79 5.82
C LEU A 76 7.42 1.83 6.81
N GLY A 77 8.05 1.36 7.89
CA GLY A 77 8.67 2.20 8.91
C GLY A 77 7.66 2.85 9.85
N GLU A 78 8.15 3.42 10.95
CA GLU A 78 7.32 3.92 12.07
C GLU A 78 6.32 5.01 11.70
N GLY A 79 6.59 5.78 10.64
CA GLY A 79 5.72 6.86 10.19
C GLY A 79 4.75 6.46 9.09
N ARG A 80 4.98 5.33 8.40
CA ARG A 80 4.32 5.02 7.12
C ARG A 80 4.42 6.18 6.11
N ILE A 81 5.57 6.87 6.12
CA ILE A 81 5.90 8.00 5.24
C ILE A 81 6.84 7.50 4.14
N PRO A 82 6.67 7.92 2.86
CA PRO A 82 7.57 7.52 1.79
C PRO A 82 9.02 7.95 2.10
N PRO A 83 10.01 7.04 2.07
CA PRO A 83 11.42 7.41 2.21
C PRO A 83 11.95 8.09 0.94
N VAL A 84 11.58 9.35 0.72
CA VAL A 84 11.82 10.10 -0.53
C VAL A 84 13.29 10.11 -0.98
N ASP A 85 14.25 10.15 -0.05
CA ASP A 85 15.68 10.13 -0.40
C ASP A 85 16.12 8.79 -0.99
N ARG A 86 15.52 7.68 -0.55
CA ARG A 86 15.79 6.35 -1.12
C ARG A 86 15.17 6.24 -2.51
N PHE A 87 13.97 6.78 -2.70
CA PHE A 87 13.33 6.82 -4.02
C PHE A 87 14.09 7.72 -5.00
N ARG A 88 14.65 8.84 -4.54
CA ARG A 88 15.47 9.75 -5.37
C ARG A 88 16.72 9.09 -5.95
N ALA A 89 17.26 8.08 -5.28
CA ALA A 89 18.41 7.31 -5.78
C ALA A 89 18.07 6.34 -6.93
N ILE A 90 16.79 6.14 -7.25
CA ILE A 90 16.36 5.24 -8.33
C ILE A 90 16.48 5.97 -9.67
N SER A 91 17.43 5.55 -10.50
CA SER A 91 17.70 6.15 -11.81
C SER A 91 17.10 5.41 -13.01
N VAL A 92 16.53 4.22 -12.79
CA VAL A 92 15.86 3.44 -13.84
C VAL A 92 14.43 3.93 -14.04
N PRO A 93 13.83 3.74 -15.23
CA PRO A 93 12.41 4.01 -15.44
C PRO A 93 11.56 3.26 -14.41
N ALA A 94 10.55 3.93 -13.87
CA ALA A 94 9.62 3.36 -12.91
C ALA A 94 8.19 3.73 -13.26
N LEU A 95 7.26 2.79 -13.11
CA LEU A 95 5.84 3.02 -13.28
C LEU A 95 5.15 3.06 -11.91
N VAL A 96 4.59 4.21 -11.57
CA VAL A 96 3.73 4.45 -10.41
C VAL A 96 2.28 4.45 -10.90
N MET A 97 1.39 3.78 -10.18
CA MET A 97 -0.01 3.62 -10.58
C MET A 97 -0.94 3.71 -9.38
N ASP A 98 -2.15 4.20 -9.61
CA ASP A 98 -3.28 4.08 -8.68
C ASP A 98 -4.59 3.91 -9.45
N GLY A 99 -5.63 3.42 -8.76
CA GLY A 99 -6.98 3.28 -9.33
C GLY A 99 -7.87 4.47 -8.98
N SER A 100 -8.59 5.02 -9.95
CA SER A 100 -9.41 6.22 -9.69
C SER A 100 -10.58 5.97 -8.74
N ALA A 101 -11.10 4.74 -8.66
CA ALA A 101 -12.17 4.39 -7.72
C ALA A 101 -11.69 4.27 -6.27
N SER A 102 -10.39 4.05 -6.03
CA SER A 102 -9.83 4.02 -4.68
C SER A 102 -9.78 5.39 -4.02
N LEU A 103 -9.74 6.47 -4.80
CA LEU A 103 -9.49 7.82 -4.30
C LEU A 103 -10.63 8.39 -3.45
N GLU A 104 -11.84 7.85 -3.59
CA GLU A 104 -12.98 8.23 -2.74
C GLU A 104 -12.75 7.86 -1.27
N HIS A 105 -12.09 6.73 -1.01
CA HIS A 105 -11.88 6.20 0.35
C HIS A 105 -10.43 6.24 0.81
N MET A 106 -9.48 6.28 -0.13
CA MET A 106 -8.04 6.28 0.11
C MET A 106 -7.34 7.36 -0.71
N PRO A 107 -7.67 8.66 -0.52
CA PRO A 107 -7.07 9.76 -1.28
C PRO A 107 -5.55 9.86 -1.06
N PHE A 108 -5.03 9.29 0.03
CA PHE A 108 -3.58 9.22 0.31
C PHE A 108 -2.80 8.44 -0.75
N MET A 109 -3.43 7.54 -1.51
CA MET A 109 -2.77 6.81 -2.61
C MET A 109 -2.24 7.78 -3.67
N ARG A 110 -3.06 8.77 -4.06
CA ARG A 110 -2.66 9.81 -4.99
C ARG A 110 -1.57 10.70 -4.41
N ALA A 111 -1.72 11.13 -3.15
CA ALA A 111 -0.72 11.97 -2.50
C ALA A 111 0.66 11.28 -2.43
N THR A 112 0.69 9.97 -2.19
CA THR A 112 1.92 9.17 -2.23
C THR A 112 2.49 9.07 -3.64
N ALA A 113 1.66 8.84 -4.66
CA ALA A 113 2.10 8.81 -6.04
C ALA A 113 2.74 10.16 -6.45
N ASP A 114 2.11 11.28 -6.11
CA ASP A 114 2.62 12.63 -6.39
C ASP A 114 3.98 12.88 -5.70
N ALA A 115 4.11 12.46 -4.44
CA ALA A 115 5.38 12.57 -3.70
C ALA A 115 6.50 11.76 -4.37
N LEU A 116 6.20 10.56 -4.88
CA LEU A 116 7.18 9.75 -5.62
C LEU A 116 7.53 10.37 -6.98
N MET A 117 6.55 10.92 -7.70
CA MET A 117 6.81 11.62 -8.96
C MET A 117 7.73 12.82 -8.80
N HIS A 118 7.64 13.53 -7.66
CA HIS A 118 8.58 14.60 -7.34
C HIS A 118 9.99 14.06 -6.99
N ALA A 119 10.08 12.91 -6.34
CA ALA A 119 11.36 12.31 -5.93
C ALA A 119 12.08 11.58 -7.07
N MET A 120 11.34 10.98 -8.01
CA MET A 120 11.85 10.06 -9.03
C MET A 120 11.74 10.67 -10.43
N PRO A 121 12.78 11.33 -10.96
CA PRO A 121 12.68 12.06 -12.23
C PRO A 121 12.44 11.16 -13.46
N ALA A 122 12.78 9.87 -13.39
CA ALA A 122 12.53 8.90 -14.46
C ALA A 122 11.19 8.15 -14.29
N ALA A 123 10.41 8.47 -13.26
CA ALA A 123 9.13 7.82 -13.02
C ALA A 123 8.05 8.33 -13.99
N ARG A 124 7.04 7.49 -14.17
CA ARG A 124 5.79 7.75 -14.87
C ARG A 124 4.65 7.46 -13.90
N HIS A 125 3.60 8.26 -13.97
CA HIS A 125 2.38 8.01 -13.22
C HIS A 125 1.23 7.75 -14.18
N GLU A 126 0.54 6.64 -13.98
CA GLU A 126 -0.64 6.25 -14.74
C GLU A 126 -1.82 6.01 -13.79
N VAL A 127 -3.00 6.44 -14.20
CA VAL A 127 -4.24 6.26 -13.45
C VAL A 127 -5.07 5.22 -14.14
N LEU A 128 -5.42 4.15 -13.42
CA LEU A 128 -6.29 3.12 -13.97
C LEU A 128 -7.74 3.51 -13.69
N GLU A 129 -8.40 4.02 -14.72
CA GLU A 129 -9.77 4.53 -14.59
C GLU A 129 -10.76 3.44 -14.18
N GLY A 130 -11.59 3.76 -13.17
CA GLY A 130 -12.58 2.85 -12.61
C GLY A 130 -12.02 1.71 -11.76
N GLN A 131 -10.69 1.61 -11.61
CA GLN A 131 -10.07 0.56 -10.81
C GLN A 131 -10.01 0.92 -9.32
N SER A 132 -10.13 -0.10 -8.48
CA SER A 132 -10.12 -0.02 -7.02
C SER A 132 -8.83 -0.61 -6.43
N HIS A 133 -8.73 -0.72 -5.10
CA HIS A 133 -7.62 -1.39 -4.43
C HIS A 133 -7.46 -2.85 -4.91
N GLU A 134 -8.59 -3.50 -5.15
CA GLU A 134 -8.67 -4.77 -5.87
C GLU A 134 -8.71 -4.45 -7.37
N VAL A 135 -7.54 -4.29 -7.97
CA VAL A 135 -7.38 -3.98 -9.40
C VAL A 135 -7.66 -5.19 -10.28
N ASP A 136 -8.37 -4.98 -11.39
CA ASP A 136 -8.56 -6.00 -12.41
C ASP A 136 -7.25 -6.25 -13.16
N THR A 137 -6.86 -7.53 -13.24
CA THR A 137 -5.71 -7.96 -14.02
C THR A 137 -5.82 -7.61 -15.50
N GLU A 138 -7.02 -7.59 -16.09
CA GLU A 138 -7.24 -7.23 -17.50
C GLU A 138 -7.00 -5.73 -17.75
N ALA A 139 -7.23 -4.88 -16.75
CA ALA A 139 -6.89 -3.46 -16.81
C ALA A 139 -5.40 -3.22 -16.57
N LEU A 140 -4.78 -3.97 -15.65
CA LEU A 140 -3.39 -3.77 -15.24
C LEU A 140 -2.39 -4.35 -16.26
N ALA A 141 -2.65 -5.53 -16.82
CA ALA A 141 -1.67 -6.27 -17.62
C ALA A 141 -1.21 -5.54 -18.89
N PRO A 142 -2.08 -4.92 -19.72
CA PRO A 142 -1.66 -4.22 -20.93
C PRO A 142 -0.68 -3.08 -20.61
N LEU A 143 -0.96 -2.33 -19.53
CA LEU A 143 -0.12 -1.22 -19.12
C LEU A 143 1.27 -1.67 -18.67
N LEU A 144 1.35 -2.78 -17.92
CA LEU A 144 2.63 -3.37 -17.54
C LEU A 144 3.43 -3.86 -18.77
N LEU A 145 2.76 -4.47 -19.75
CA LEU A 145 3.40 -4.93 -20.97
C LEU A 145 3.97 -3.77 -21.78
N ASP A 146 3.20 -2.70 -21.97
CA ASP A 146 3.66 -1.50 -22.68
C ASP A 146 4.83 -0.80 -21.97
N PHE A 147 4.79 -0.73 -20.64
CA PHE A 147 5.90 -0.19 -19.86
C PHE A 147 7.18 -1.02 -20.03
N PHE A 148 7.10 -2.34 -19.88
CA PHE A 148 8.27 -3.21 -19.97
C PHE A 148 8.79 -3.39 -21.40
N ALA A 149 7.94 -3.21 -22.42
CA ALA A 149 8.35 -3.16 -23.82
C ALA A 149 9.01 -1.82 -24.21
N GLY A 150 9.00 -0.81 -23.32
CA GLY A 150 9.53 0.52 -23.59
C GLY A 150 8.64 1.40 -24.46
N HIS A 151 7.37 1.02 -24.65
CA HIS A 151 6.38 1.82 -25.38
C HIS A 151 5.93 3.04 -24.57
N ILE A 152 6.04 2.96 -23.25
CA ILE A 152 5.91 4.11 -22.35
C ILE A 152 7.31 4.69 -22.15
N ALA A 153 7.68 5.70 -22.94
CA ALA A 153 8.98 6.40 -22.83
C ALA A 153 9.17 6.95 -21.40
N SER A 154 10.34 7.41 -20.97
CA SER A 154 10.45 8.20 -19.71
C SER A 154 9.98 9.65 -19.94
N ALA A 155 9.51 10.35 -18.92
CA ALA A 155 9.28 11.80 -19.06
C ALA A 155 10.65 12.45 -19.29
N HIS A 156 10.88 13.03 -20.48
CA HIS A 156 12.09 13.80 -20.70
C HIS A 156 12.07 15.01 -19.77
N ALA A 157 13.09 15.11 -18.91
CA ALA A 157 13.40 16.33 -18.20
C ALA A 157 13.63 17.43 -19.24
N VAL A 158 12.68 18.36 -19.37
CA VAL A 158 12.91 19.63 -20.05
C VAL A 158 13.83 20.42 -19.12
N GLY A 159 15.02 20.75 -19.62
CA GLY A 159 16.08 21.44 -18.89
C GLY A 159 15.81 22.91 -18.59
#